data_AF-A0AAN8J4V5-F1
#
_entry.id   AF-A0AAN8J4V5-F1
#
_cell.length_a   1.000
_cell.length_b   1.000
_cell.length_c   1.000
_cell.angle_alpha   90.00
_cell.angle_beta   90.00
_cell.angle_gamma   90.00
#
_symmetry.space_group_name_H-M   'P 1'
#
loop_
_entity.id
_entity.type
_entity.pdbx_description
1 polymer ?
#
loop_
_entity_poly.entity_id
_entity_poly.type
_entity_poly.pdbx_seq_one_letter_code
_entity_poly.pdbx_strand_id
1 'polypeptide(L)'
;MAEPQNPGNFPKHVVILRTHSECLRATLADQIESVARNLNARFVIKNYQSKDILEKAKTQPEDGVSDLIDIIKGSQKHFDDFIQCLNDMKYTGLVEKLTGTVIAAVGTTEKGRFELVLRQFCAMMIRQLEVL
;
A
#
# COMPACT_ATOMS: atom_id res chain seq x y z
N MET A 1 22.80 27.16 9.32
CA MET A 1 22.35 27.41 7.93
C MET A 1 21.57 26.17 7.52
N ALA A 2 20.30 26.31 7.16
CA ALA A 2 19.43 25.19 6.82
C ALA A 2 19.87 24.60 5.47
N GLU A 3 20.25 23.32 5.47
CA GLU A 3 20.47 22.57 4.24
C GLU A 3 19.16 22.53 3.43
N PRO A 4 19.22 22.62 2.08
CA PRO A 4 18.04 22.59 1.24
C PRO A 4 17.32 21.25 1.43
N GLN A 5 16.07 21.30 1.93
CA GLN A 5 15.17 20.16 1.94
C GLN A 5 15.00 19.68 0.50
N ASN A 6 15.39 18.44 0.19
CA ASN A 6 15.03 17.77 -1.07
C ASN A 6 13.49 17.72 -1.15
N PRO A 7 12.83 18.58 -1.94
CA PRO A 7 11.38 18.59 -2.00
C PRO A 7 10.97 17.50 -2.99
N GLY A 8 10.46 16.38 -2.48
CA GLY A 8 9.59 15.54 -3.31
C GLY A 8 10.04 14.11 -3.61
N ASN A 9 10.77 13.43 -2.73
CA ASN A 9 10.80 11.96 -2.77
C ASN A 9 9.99 11.39 -1.59
N PHE A 10 8.67 11.57 -1.64
CA PHE A 10 7.79 10.91 -0.69
C PHE A 10 7.94 9.39 -0.87
N PRO A 11 8.05 8.62 0.22
CA PRO A 11 8.06 7.17 0.13
C PRO A 11 6.85 6.65 -0.67
N LYS A 12 7.05 5.62 -1.51
CA LYS A 12 6.01 5.11 -2.43
C LYS A 12 4.72 4.73 -1.69
N HIS A 13 4.83 4.12 -0.52
CA HIS A 13 3.67 3.76 0.32
C HIS A 13 2.87 4.99 0.78
N VAL A 14 3.54 6.11 1.07
CA VAL A 14 2.88 7.38 1.44
C VAL A 14 2.09 7.94 0.25
N VAL A 15 2.66 7.87 -0.96
CA VAL A 15 1.96 8.32 -2.17
C VAL A 15 0.72 7.46 -2.41
N ILE A 16 0.83 6.14 -2.34
CA ILE A 16 -0.29 5.20 -2.54
C ILE A 16 -1.41 5.45 -1.53
N LEU A 17 -1.07 5.57 -0.25
CA LEU A 17 -2.06 5.83 0.80
C LEU A 17 -2.75 7.18 0.62
N ARG A 18 -2.06 8.21 0.11
CA ARG A 18 -2.67 9.50 -0.23
C ARG A 18 -3.61 9.38 -1.43
N THR A 19 -3.16 8.77 -2.51
CA THR A 19 -3.93 8.58 -3.75
C THR A 19 -5.22 7.80 -3.52
N HIS A 20 -5.20 6.80 -2.64
CA HIS A 20 -6.36 5.96 -2.35
C HIS A 20 -7.07 6.32 -1.04
N SER A 21 -6.76 7.45 -0.43
CA SER A 21 -7.28 7.82 0.90
C SER A 21 -8.81 7.87 0.97
N GLU A 22 -9.48 8.42 -0.05
CA GLU A 22 -10.94 8.45 -0.14
C GLU A 22 -11.53 7.04 -0.32
N CYS A 23 -10.92 6.23 -1.20
CA CYS A 23 -11.33 4.85 -1.42
C CYS A 23 -11.17 4.00 -0.15
N LEU A 24 -10.07 4.19 0.57
CA LEU A 24 -9.80 3.50 1.83
C LEU A 24 -10.81 3.90 2.91
N ARG A 25 -11.10 5.19 3.07
CA ARG A 25 -12.11 5.67 4.02
C ARG A 25 -13.49 5.09 3.72
N ALA A 26 -13.95 5.16 2.47
CA ALA A 26 -15.25 4.63 2.08
C ALA A 26 -15.35 3.10 2.23
N THR A 27 -14.28 2.36 1.92
CA THR A 27 -14.31 0.88 1.95
C THR A 27 -14.12 0.32 3.36
N LEU A 28 -13.31 0.98 4.18
CA LEU A 28 -12.93 0.47 5.51
C LEU A 28 -13.74 1.07 6.64
N ALA A 29 -14.52 2.14 6.42
CA ALA A 29 -15.36 2.77 7.44
C ALA A 29 -16.20 1.74 8.22
N ASP A 30 -16.93 0.88 7.52
CA ASP A 30 -17.81 -0.12 8.14
C ASP A 30 -17.05 -1.26 8.86
N GLN A 31 -15.74 -1.37 8.62
CA GLN A 31 -14.92 -2.51 9.03
C GLN A 31 -13.68 -2.08 9.83
N ILE A 32 -13.62 -0.80 10.17
CA ILE A 32 -12.49 -0.17 10.85
C ILE A 32 -12.21 -0.84 12.19
N GLU A 33 -13.24 -1.32 12.88
CA GLU A 33 -13.04 -2.06 14.13
C GLU A 33 -12.23 -3.34 13.94
N SER A 34 -12.63 -4.15 12.96
CA SER A 34 -11.98 -5.43 12.64
C SER A 34 -10.55 -5.20 12.16
N VAL A 35 -10.35 -4.21 11.29
CA VAL A 35 -9.04 -3.82 10.75
C VAL A 35 -8.13 -3.32 11.88
N ALA A 36 -8.62 -2.40 12.73
CA ALA A 36 -7.83 -1.82 13.81
C ALA A 36 -7.41 -2.89 14.83
N ARG A 37 -8.32 -3.80 15.22
CA ARG A 37 -7.98 -4.91 16.14
C ARG A 37 -6.93 -5.86 15.55
N ASN A 38 -7.03 -6.19 14.26
CA ASN A 38 -6.06 -7.06 13.60
C ASN A 38 -4.67 -6.41 13.53
N LEU A 39 -4.62 -5.12 13.17
CA LEU A 39 -3.37 -4.35 13.15
C LEU A 39 -2.77 -4.14 14.53
N ASN A 40 -3.60 -4.06 15.57
CA ASN A 40 -3.14 -4.02 16.95
C ASN A 40 -2.53 -5.35 17.38
N ALA A 41 -3.16 -6.48 17.02
CA ALA A 41 -2.62 -7.82 17.27
C ALA A 41 -1.28 -8.07 16.55
N ARG A 42 -1.04 -7.39 15.42
CA ARG A 42 0.23 -7.40 14.68
C ARG A 42 1.27 -6.40 15.20
N PHE A 43 0.95 -5.66 16.27
CA PHE A 43 1.80 -4.60 16.83
C PHE A 43 2.09 -3.44 15.84
N VAL A 44 1.26 -3.27 14.81
CA VAL A 44 1.35 -2.14 13.86
C VAL A 44 0.86 -0.86 14.52
N ILE A 45 -0.27 -0.95 15.22
CA ILE A 45 -0.81 0.16 16.02
C ILE A 45 -0.70 -0.19 17.51
N LYS A 46 -0.32 0.79 18.32
CA LYS A 46 -0.22 0.61 19.77
C LYS A 46 -1.62 0.51 20.40
N ASN A 47 -1.71 -0.12 21.56
CA ASN A 47 -2.98 -0.34 22.25
C ASN A 47 -3.77 0.95 22.52
N TYR A 48 -3.10 2.06 22.86
CA TYR A 48 -3.78 3.35 23.04
C TYR A 48 -4.31 3.90 21.72
N GLN A 49 -3.52 3.83 20.64
CA GLN A 49 -3.94 4.28 19.30
C GLN A 49 -5.12 3.47 18.79
N SER A 50 -5.12 2.15 19.04
CA SER A 50 -6.26 1.30 18.70
C SER A 50 -7.52 1.71 19.46
N LYS A 51 -7.42 2.05 20.75
CA LYS A 51 -8.57 2.52 21.52
C LYS A 51 -9.10 3.85 20.98
N ASP A 52 -8.20 4.80 20.69
CA ASP A 52 -8.58 6.11 20.17
C ASP A 52 -9.30 5.99 18.82
N ILE A 53 -8.78 5.15 17.91
CA ILE A 53 -9.40 4.86 16.61
C ILE A 53 -10.79 4.24 16.79
N LEU A 54 -10.91 3.24 17.68
CA LEU A 54 -12.18 2.55 17.93
C LEU A 54 -13.22 3.49 18.56
N GLU A 55 -12.84 4.36 19.49
CA GLU A 55 -13.74 5.36 20.06
C GLU A 55 -14.20 6.36 19.01
N LYS A 56 -13.29 6.85 18.17
CA LYS A 56 -13.62 7.78 17.08
C LYS A 56 -14.53 7.13 16.05
N ALA A 57 -14.26 5.88 15.71
CA ALA A 57 -15.04 5.11 14.74
C ALA A 57 -16.51 4.93 15.11
N LYS A 58 -16.87 4.97 16.42
CA LYS A 58 -18.27 4.88 16.86
C LYS A 58 -19.13 6.04 16.38
N THR A 59 -18.53 7.21 16.21
CA THR A 59 -19.25 8.43 15.82
C THR A 59 -18.90 8.86 14.40
N GLN A 60 -17.64 8.68 13.99
CA GLN A 60 -17.11 9.05 12.69
C GLN A 60 -16.15 7.95 12.18
N PRO A 61 -16.68 6.89 11.55
CA PRO A 61 -15.89 5.77 11.04
C PRO A 61 -14.78 6.19 10.07
N GLU A 62 -15.07 7.14 9.18
CA GLU A 62 -14.11 7.66 8.19
C GLU A 62 -12.92 8.37 8.84
N ASP A 63 -13.15 9.08 9.94
CA ASP A 63 -12.09 9.74 10.70
C ASP A 63 -11.20 8.72 11.41
N GLY A 64 -11.79 7.64 11.92
CA GLY A 64 -11.03 6.51 12.47
C GLY A 64 -10.14 5.85 11.42
N VAL A 65 -10.64 5.71 10.19
CA VAL A 65 -9.83 5.22 9.05
C VAL A 65 -8.72 6.23 8.68
N SER A 66 -8.99 7.53 8.74
CA SER A 66 -7.98 8.57 8.48
C SER A 66 -6.83 8.49 9.49
N ASP A 67 -7.14 8.39 10.78
CA ASP A 67 -6.15 8.24 11.84
C ASP A 67 -5.34 6.95 11.67
N LEU A 68 -6.00 5.86 11.27
CA LEU A 68 -5.32 4.60 10.96
C LEU A 68 -4.35 4.76 9.79
N ILE A 69 -4.78 5.38 8.69
CA ILE A 69 -3.94 5.64 7.51
C ILE A 69 -2.70 6.46 7.90
N ASP A 70 -2.85 7.45 8.78
CA ASP A 70 -1.72 8.27 9.22
C ASP A 70 -0.68 7.49 10.02
N ILE A 71 -1.10 6.51 10.81
CA ILE A 71 -0.17 5.59 11.50
C ILE A 71 0.55 4.67 10.49
N ILE A 72 -0.19 4.14 9.50
CA ILE A 72 0.35 3.24 8.48
C ILE A 72 1.38 3.97 7.60
N LYS A 73 1.15 5.25 7.28
CA LYS A 73 2.11 6.09 6.54
C LYS A 73 3.48 6.19 7.24
N GLY A 74 3.53 5.97 8.55
CA GLY A 74 4.75 6.13 9.36
C GLY A 74 5.90 5.20 8.97
N SER A 75 5.65 4.04 8.36
CA SER A 75 6.73 3.16 7.87
C SER A 75 6.28 2.22 6.75
N GLN A 76 7.22 1.79 5.90
CA GLN A 76 6.97 0.77 4.88
C GLN A 76 6.50 -0.55 5.51
N LYS A 77 7.09 -0.94 6.65
CA LYS A 77 6.69 -2.15 7.38
C LYS A 77 5.20 -2.10 7.78
N HIS A 78 4.73 -0.97 8.31
CA HIS A 78 3.32 -0.82 8.67
C HIS A 78 2.40 -0.91 7.44
N PHE A 79 2.85 -0.39 6.30
CA PHE A 79 2.12 -0.53 5.04
C PHE A 79 2.06 -1.99 4.59
N ASP A 80 3.18 -2.73 4.63
CA ASP A 80 3.20 -4.14 4.24
C ASP A 80 2.32 -5.00 5.16
N ASP A 81 2.40 -4.78 6.48
CA ASP A 81 1.53 -5.43 7.47
C ASP A 81 0.06 -5.07 7.26
N PHE A 82 -0.23 -3.85 6.81
CA PHE A 82 -1.58 -3.41 6.45
C PHE A 82 -2.10 -4.11 5.19
N ILE A 83 -1.28 -4.23 4.14
CA ILE A 83 -1.64 -4.99 2.95
C ILE A 83 -1.91 -6.45 3.30
N GLN A 84 -1.07 -7.07 4.14
CA GLN A 84 -1.31 -8.43 4.61
C GLN A 84 -2.61 -8.55 5.41
N CYS A 85 -2.90 -7.57 6.28
CA CYS A 85 -4.16 -7.51 7.01
C CYS A 85 -5.37 -7.48 6.08
N LEU A 86 -5.35 -6.62 5.05
CA LEU A 86 -6.42 -6.53 4.06
C LEU A 86 -6.58 -7.84 3.27
N ASN A 87 -5.47 -8.49 2.93
CA ASN A 87 -5.47 -9.77 2.23
C ASN A 87 -6.09 -10.90 3.08
N ASP A 88 -5.73 -10.98 4.36
CA ASP A 88 -6.25 -11.97 5.29
C ASP A 88 -7.76 -11.77 5.56
N MET A 89 -8.23 -10.53 5.48
CA MET A 89 -9.64 -10.16 5.56
C MET A 89 -10.39 -10.29 4.21
N LYS A 90 -9.73 -10.81 3.17
CA LYS A 90 -10.27 -11.05 1.82
C LYS A 90 -10.66 -9.78 1.06
N TYR A 91 -10.06 -8.63 1.35
CA TYR A 91 -10.18 -7.42 0.53
C TYR A 91 -9.25 -7.48 -0.70
N THR A 92 -9.28 -8.58 -1.45
CA THR A 92 -8.35 -8.83 -2.56
C THR A 92 -8.40 -7.72 -3.61
N GLY A 93 -9.59 -7.22 -3.98
CA GLY A 93 -9.74 -6.11 -4.92
C GLY A 93 -9.17 -4.78 -4.42
N LEU A 94 -9.21 -4.51 -3.10
CA LEU A 94 -8.59 -3.32 -2.52
C LEU A 94 -7.07 -3.47 -2.50
N VAL A 95 -6.56 -4.66 -2.14
CA VAL A 95 -5.14 -5.00 -2.21
C VAL A 95 -4.61 -4.84 -3.62
N GLU A 96 -5.28 -5.39 -4.63
CA GLU A 96 -4.93 -5.25 -6.05
C GLU A 96 -4.91 -3.79 -6.50
N LYS A 97 -5.83 -2.96 -6.02
CA LYS A 97 -5.85 -1.53 -6.34
C LYS A 97 -4.65 -0.77 -5.74
N LEU A 98 -4.29 -1.11 -4.50
CA LEU A 98 -3.15 -0.50 -3.79
C LEU A 98 -1.82 -0.97 -4.38
N THR A 99 -1.64 -2.27 -4.61
CA THR A 99 -0.41 -2.85 -5.18
C THR A 99 -0.30 -2.58 -6.68
N GLY A 100 -1.41 -2.56 -7.41
CA GLY A 100 -1.47 -2.18 -8.82
C GLY A 100 -1.02 -0.73 -9.06
N THR A 101 -1.18 0.15 -8.08
CA THR A 101 -0.65 1.53 -8.14
C THR A 101 0.87 1.55 -7.98
N VAL A 102 1.45 0.63 -7.20
CA VAL A 102 2.91 0.41 -7.15
C VAL A 102 3.42 -0.02 -8.52
N ILE A 103 2.75 -1.01 -9.14
CA ILE A 103 3.13 -1.56 -10.45
C ILE A 103 2.96 -0.52 -11.55
N ALA A 104 1.92 0.32 -11.51
CA ALA A 104 1.73 1.40 -12.48
C ALA A 104 2.77 2.52 -12.30
N ALA A 105 3.12 2.89 -11.06
CA ALA A 105 4.13 3.91 -10.77
C ALA A 105 5.57 3.45 -11.06
N VAL A 106 5.83 2.13 -11.01
CA VAL A 106 7.10 1.52 -11.44
C VAL A 106 7.08 1.26 -12.95
N GLY A 107 5.93 0.91 -13.50
CA GLY A 107 5.73 0.59 -14.92
C GLY A 107 5.88 1.76 -15.89
N THR A 108 5.84 3.01 -15.43
CA THR A 108 6.07 4.17 -16.32
C THR A 108 7.55 4.50 -16.55
N THR A 109 8.47 3.95 -15.76
CA THR A 109 9.92 4.00 -16.04
C THR A 109 10.48 2.66 -16.52
N GLU A 110 9.78 1.54 -16.26
CA GLU A 110 10.23 0.20 -16.64
C GLU A 110 9.42 -0.52 -17.72
N LYS A 111 8.19 -0.16 -18.13
CA LYS A 111 7.49 -0.91 -19.20
C LYS A 111 8.29 -0.96 -20.51
N GLY A 112 8.89 0.16 -20.90
CA GLY A 112 9.75 0.19 -22.09
C GLY A 112 11.05 -0.61 -21.96
N ARG A 113 11.52 -0.88 -20.73
CA ARG A 113 12.76 -1.64 -20.49
C ARG A 113 12.50 -3.10 -20.16
N PHE A 114 11.50 -3.41 -19.35
CA PHE A 114 11.11 -4.77 -19.00
C PHE A 114 10.52 -5.49 -20.21
N GLU A 115 9.64 -4.85 -20.99
CA GLU A 115 9.11 -5.46 -22.21
C GLU A 115 10.23 -5.65 -23.26
N LEU A 116 11.20 -4.72 -23.33
CA LEU A 116 12.37 -4.85 -24.19
C LEU A 116 13.31 -5.99 -23.71
N VAL A 117 13.58 -6.10 -22.40
CA VAL A 117 14.38 -7.17 -21.81
C VAL A 117 13.69 -8.52 -22.00
N LEU A 118 12.37 -8.61 -21.78
CA LEU A 118 11.60 -9.83 -21.99
C LEU A 118 11.61 -10.22 -23.48
N ARG A 119 11.47 -9.27 -24.40
CA ARG A 119 11.49 -9.51 -25.85
C ARG A 119 12.88 -9.93 -26.35
N GLN A 120 13.95 -9.34 -25.81
CA GLN A 120 15.34 -9.77 -26.08
C GLN A 120 15.62 -11.16 -25.51
N PHE A 121 15.12 -11.46 -24.31
CA PHE A 121 15.28 -12.78 -23.68
C PHE A 121 14.53 -13.86 -24.45
N CYS A 122 13.28 -13.59 -24.86
CA CYS A 122 12.50 -14.49 -25.70
C CYS A 122 13.18 -14.71 -27.07
N ALA A 123 13.71 -13.67 -27.72
CA ALA A 123 14.42 -13.81 -29.00
C ALA A 123 15.74 -14.61 -28.87
N MET A 124 16.44 -14.47 -27.75
CA MET A 124 17.67 -15.20 -27.47
C MET A 124 17.39 -16.68 -27.15
N MET A 125 16.32 -16.98 -26.42
CA MET A 125 15.84 -18.35 -26.18
C MET A 125 15.43 -19.06 -27.47
N ILE A 126 14.78 -18.35 -28.39
CA ILE A 126 14.38 -18.89 -29.70
C ILE A 126 15.60 -19.22 -30.57
N ARG A 127 16.64 -18.37 -30.58
CA ARG A 127 17.89 -18.67 -31.32
C ARG A 127 18.67 -19.86 -30.75
N GLN A 128 18.61 -20.11 -29.44
CA GLN A 128 19.26 -21.27 -28.83
C GLN A 128 18.55 -22.59 -29.16
N LEU A 129 17.26 -22.54 -29.49
CA LEU A 129 16.48 -23.71 -29.93
C LEU A 129 16.74 -24.11 -31.38
N GLU A 130 17.27 -23.22 -32.21
CA GLU A 130 17.60 -23.47 -33.63
C GLU A 130 18.98 -24.15 -33.83
N VAL A 131 19.72 -24.36 -32.73
CA VAL A 131 21.07 -24.99 -32.72
C VAL A 131 21.03 -26.45 -32.21
N LEU A 132 19.83 -27.01 -31.97
CA LEU A 132 19.57 -28.44 -31.73
C LEU A 132 18.97 -29.09 -32.97
#